data_AF-A0A7N2MI59-F1
#
_entry.id   AF-A0A7N2MI59-F1
#
_cell.length_a   1.000
_cell.length_b   1.000
_cell.length_c   1.000
_cell.angle_alpha   90.00
_cell.angle_beta   90.00
_cell.angle_gamma   90.00
#
_symmetry.space_group_name_H-M   'P 1'
#
loop_
_entity.id
_entity.type
_entity.pdbx_description
1 polymer ?
#
loop_
_entity_poly.entity_id
_entity_poly.type
_entity_poly.pdbx_seq_one_letter_code
_entity_poly.pdbx_strand_id
1 'polypeptide(L)'
;MLFWENSGAMGFHSMLVLVTCVGVMLRAIMAAAAIAYPLALPNCSDSCGDVKIPYPFGTTEGCYRKESRDFFIICSKSYDQPQPMSRDLPVTNISIEGEMDILMHYSVSCYNQ
;
A
#
# COMPACT_ATOMS: atom_id res chain seq x y z
N MET A 1 40.89 19.98 -54.24
CA MET A 1 40.11 18.73 -54.07
C MET A 1 39.67 18.58 -52.61
N LEU A 2 38.80 19.45 -52.09
CA LEU A 2 38.25 19.32 -50.72
C LEU A 2 36.75 19.66 -50.68
N PHE A 3 35.98 19.15 -51.65
CA PHE A 3 34.52 19.29 -51.70
C PHE A 3 33.82 17.94 -51.95
N TRP A 4 34.34 16.86 -51.37
CA TRP A 4 33.68 15.55 -51.45
C TRP A 4 33.75 14.69 -50.17
N GLU A 5 33.85 15.32 -49.00
CA GLU A 5 33.93 14.58 -47.73
C GLU A 5 33.03 15.17 -46.63
N ASN A 6 31.88 15.77 -47.00
CA ASN A 6 30.95 16.26 -45.97
C ASN A 6 29.45 16.17 -46.29
N SER A 7 29.04 15.52 -47.39
CA SER A 7 27.60 15.40 -47.72
C SER A 7 26.87 14.27 -46.99
N GLY A 8 27.60 13.33 -46.38
CA GLY A 8 27.02 12.23 -45.60
C GLY A 8 26.88 12.56 -44.10
N ALA A 9 27.90 13.17 -43.50
CA ALA A 9 27.97 13.38 -42.05
C ALA A 9 26.85 14.26 -41.49
N MET A 10 26.40 15.26 -42.26
CA MET A 10 25.35 16.23 -41.89
C MET A 10 23.95 15.62 -41.72
N GLY A 11 23.62 14.54 -42.46
CA GLY A 11 22.36 13.81 -42.30
C GLY A 11 22.36 12.93 -41.05
N PHE A 12 23.47 12.23 -40.81
CA PHE A 12 23.64 11.38 -39.63
C PHE A 12 23.75 12.19 -38.35
N HIS A 13 24.45 13.34 -38.35
CA HIS A 13 24.52 14.25 -37.20
C HIS A 13 23.15 14.83 -36.85
N SER A 14 22.39 15.27 -37.85
CA SER A 14 21.03 15.80 -37.64
C SER A 14 20.10 14.73 -37.06
N MET A 15 20.21 13.49 -37.57
CA MET A 15 19.44 12.35 -37.07
C MET A 15 19.86 11.96 -35.64
N LEU A 16 21.16 11.98 -35.31
CA LEU A 16 21.67 11.72 -33.95
C LEU A 16 21.20 12.77 -32.94
N VAL A 17 21.19 14.05 -33.34
CA VAL A 17 20.70 15.16 -32.53
C VAL A 17 19.19 15.03 -32.27
N LEU A 18 18.41 14.64 -33.27
CA LEU A 18 16.98 14.36 -33.11
C LEU A 18 16.71 13.23 -32.11
N VAL A 19 17.42 12.10 -32.24
CA VAL A 19 17.26 10.92 -31.36
C VAL A 19 17.66 11.26 -29.91
N THR A 20 18.76 12.00 -29.72
CA THR A 20 19.22 12.43 -28.39
C THR A 20 18.27 13.45 -27.76
N CYS A 21 17.77 14.43 -28.51
CA CYS A 21 16.76 15.37 -28.03
C CYS A 21 15.47 14.67 -27.60
N VAL A 22 14.93 13.76 -28.42
CA VAL A 22 13.74 12.97 -28.08
C VAL A 22 13.99 12.10 -26.83
N GLY A 23 15.17 11.49 -26.73
CA GLY A 23 15.58 10.70 -25.56
C GLY A 23 15.70 11.53 -24.27
N VAL A 24 16.21 12.77 -24.35
CA VAL A 24 16.30 13.69 -23.20
C VAL A 24 14.91 14.16 -22.77
N MET A 25 14.02 14.46 -23.72
CA MET A 25 12.63 14.84 -23.42
C MET A 25 11.85 13.68 -22.78
N LEU A 26 12.14 12.43 -23.16
CA LEU A 26 11.51 11.24 -22.59
C LEU A 26 11.95 10.95 -21.14
N ARG A 27 13.10 11.48 -20.70
CA ARG A 27 13.64 11.27 -19.34
C ARG A 27 13.05 12.19 -18.28
N ALA A 28 12.32 13.24 -18.67
CA ALA A 28 11.98 14.35 -17.78
C ALA A 28 10.68 14.18 -16.96
N ILE A 29 9.97 13.05 -17.04
CA ILE A 29 8.70 12.90 -16.30
C ILE A 29 8.61 11.53 -15.64
N MET A 30 9.25 11.38 -14.48
CA MET A 30 8.82 10.42 -13.46
C MET A 30 8.74 11.18 -12.14
N ALA A 31 7.74 12.06 -12.02
CA ALA A 31 7.29 12.52 -10.72
C ALA A 31 6.39 11.42 -10.14
N ALA A 32 6.94 10.57 -9.29
CA ALA A 32 6.16 9.62 -8.52
C ALA A 32 5.34 10.39 -7.48
N ALA A 33 4.09 10.71 -7.80
CA ALA A 33 3.14 11.16 -6.80
C ALA A 33 2.73 9.95 -5.95
N ALA A 34 3.13 9.93 -4.67
CA ALA A 34 2.61 8.96 -3.72
C ALA A 34 1.12 9.27 -3.51
N ILE A 35 0.25 8.38 -3.96
CA ILE A 35 -1.19 8.48 -3.70
C ILE A 35 -1.37 8.09 -2.24
N ALA A 36 -1.65 9.07 -1.38
CA ALA A 36 -2.07 8.78 -0.01
C ALA A 36 -3.52 8.28 -0.06
N TYR A 37 -3.71 6.96 0.00
CA TYR A 37 -5.03 6.38 0.11
C TYR A 37 -5.59 6.68 1.51
N PRO A 38 -6.83 7.17 1.64
CA PRO A 38 -7.44 7.36 2.95
C PRO A 38 -7.55 6.00 3.65
N LEU A 39 -6.94 5.88 4.84
CA LEU A 39 -6.95 4.64 5.61
C LEU A 39 -8.39 4.23 5.94
N ALA A 40 -9.22 5.16 6.42
CA ALA A 40 -10.61 4.91 6.74
C ALA A 40 -11.54 5.86 5.97
N LEU A 41 -12.83 5.54 5.94
CA LEU A 41 -13.87 6.44 5.43
C LEU A 41 -13.90 7.74 6.24
N PRO A 42 -14.35 8.85 5.65
CA PRO A 42 -14.55 10.10 6.40
C PRO A 42 -15.48 9.85 7.59
N ASN A 43 -15.11 10.40 8.76
CA ASN A 43 -15.83 10.23 10.03
C ASN A 43 -15.79 8.80 10.64
N CYS A 44 -14.86 7.95 10.19
CA CYS A 44 -14.59 6.65 10.79
C CYS A 44 -13.25 6.64 11.55
N SER A 45 -13.16 5.83 12.61
CA SER A 45 -11.89 5.63 13.31
C SER A 45 -10.94 4.81 12.42
N ASP A 46 -9.70 5.27 12.30
CA ASP A 46 -8.64 4.61 11.51
C ASP A 46 -7.72 3.73 12.38
N SER A 47 -8.01 3.62 13.68
CA SER A 47 -7.13 2.98 14.66
C SER A 47 -7.87 2.48 15.90
N CYS A 48 -7.26 1.49 16.55
CA CYS A 48 -7.61 0.99 17.88
C CYS A 48 -6.32 0.61 18.61
N GLY A 49 -5.99 1.34 19.68
CA GLY A 49 -4.67 1.21 20.31
C GLY A 49 -3.57 1.60 19.32
N ASP A 50 -2.56 0.75 19.16
CA ASP A 50 -1.46 0.96 18.22
C ASP A 50 -1.72 0.37 16.82
N VAL A 51 -2.86 -0.29 16.61
CA VAL A 51 -3.17 -0.95 15.34
C VAL A 51 -3.98 -0.02 14.44
N LYS A 52 -3.50 0.17 13.21
CA LYS A 52 -4.24 0.86 12.15
C LYS A 52 -5.32 -0.05 11.57
N ILE A 53 -6.48 0.52 11.28
CA ILE A 53 -7.66 -0.17 10.77
C ILE A 53 -8.04 0.47 9.44
N PRO A 54 -7.43 0.03 8.33
CA PRO A 54 -7.79 0.50 7.00
C PRO A 54 -9.13 -0.09 6.54
N TYR A 55 -9.86 0.61 5.67
CA TYR A 55 -10.97 0.03 4.91
C TYR A 55 -10.42 -1.13 4.05
N PRO A 56 -11.07 -2.30 3.98
CA PRO A 56 -12.47 -2.59 4.28
C PRO A 56 -12.83 -2.84 5.75
N PHE A 57 -11.88 -2.79 6.68
CA PHE A 57 -12.11 -3.01 8.10
C PHE A 57 -12.63 -1.75 8.81
N GLY A 58 -13.29 -1.93 9.95
CA GLY A 58 -13.78 -0.80 10.73
C GLY A 58 -14.38 -1.19 12.08
N THR A 59 -14.44 -0.23 12.99
CA THR A 59 -14.90 -0.42 14.38
C THR A 59 -16.35 -0.05 14.64
N THR A 60 -16.98 0.61 13.67
CA THR A 60 -18.31 1.22 13.82
C THR A 60 -19.18 0.83 12.64
N GLU A 61 -20.49 0.76 12.85
CA GLU A 61 -21.43 0.48 11.76
C GLU A 61 -21.29 1.51 10.63
N GLY A 62 -21.24 1.02 9.39
CA GLY A 62 -21.03 1.86 8.20
C GLY A 62 -19.55 2.18 7.88
N CYS A 63 -18.61 1.83 8.77
CA CYS A 63 -17.17 2.04 8.58
C CYS A 63 -16.41 0.79 8.12
N TYR A 64 -17.10 -0.32 7.89
CA TYR A 64 -16.53 -1.56 7.38
C TYR A 64 -17.34 -2.07 6.18
N ARG A 65 -16.78 -2.99 5.41
CA ARG A 65 -17.46 -3.62 4.27
C ARG A 65 -18.67 -4.42 4.75
N LYS A 66 -19.87 -3.92 4.42
CA LYS A 66 -21.16 -4.45 4.90
C LYS A 66 -21.47 -5.90 4.53
N GLU A 67 -20.80 -6.46 3.52
CA GLU A 67 -21.06 -7.82 3.04
C GLU A 67 -20.68 -8.91 4.05
N SER A 68 -19.68 -8.66 4.90
CA SER A 68 -19.29 -9.63 5.94
C SER A 68 -18.99 -8.94 7.28
N ARG A 69 -19.34 -9.62 8.37
CA ARG A 69 -18.94 -9.24 9.73
C ARG A 69 -17.46 -9.52 10.02
N ASP A 70 -16.74 -10.20 9.13
CA ASP A 70 -15.29 -10.43 9.24
C ASP A 70 -14.48 -9.14 9.23
N PHE A 71 -15.02 -8.10 8.61
CA PHE A 71 -14.39 -6.78 8.54
C PHE A 71 -14.69 -5.91 9.77
N PHE A 72 -15.55 -6.36 10.67
CA PHE A 72 -15.87 -5.63 11.88
C PHE A 72 -14.85 -5.93 12.98
N ILE A 73 -14.19 -4.88 13.46
CA ILE A 73 -13.19 -4.95 14.52
C ILE A 73 -13.79 -4.41 15.82
N ILE A 74 -13.79 -5.24 16.85
CA ILE A 74 -14.20 -4.85 18.19
C ILE A 74 -12.99 -4.22 18.88
N CYS A 75 -13.09 -2.94 19.23
CA CYS A 75 -12.06 -2.27 20.02
C CYS A 75 -12.36 -2.45 21.52
N SER A 76 -11.80 -3.51 22.11
CA SER A 76 -12.00 -3.82 23.53
C SER A 76 -11.18 -2.88 24.41
N LYS A 77 -11.81 -2.24 25.40
CA LYS A 77 -11.12 -1.35 26.34
C LYS A 77 -10.47 -2.18 27.45
N SER A 78 -9.18 -2.51 27.29
CA SER A 78 -8.38 -3.10 28.38
C SER A 78 -7.86 -2.01 29.33
N TYR A 79 -7.43 -2.40 30.53
CA TYR A 79 -6.97 -1.48 31.58
C TYR A 79 -5.74 -0.65 31.16
N ASP A 80 -4.86 -1.22 30.34
CA ASP A 80 -3.65 -0.53 29.85
C ASP A 80 -3.90 0.14 28.49
N GLN A 81 -4.37 -0.62 27.49
CA GLN A 81 -4.52 -0.14 26.12
C GLN A 81 -5.69 -0.82 25.41
N PRO A 82 -6.44 -0.09 24.54
CA PRO A 82 -7.47 -0.71 23.71
C PRO A 82 -6.88 -1.80 22.81
N GLN A 83 -7.46 -3.00 22.86
CA GLN A 83 -7.04 -4.13 22.03
C GLN A 83 -8.06 -4.40 20.92
N PRO A 84 -7.63 -4.43 19.64
CA PRO A 84 -8.51 -4.80 18.55
C PRO A 84 -8.76 -6.31 18.52
N MET A 85 -10.01 -6.70 18.31
CA MET A 85 -10.45 -8.09 18.25
C MET A 85 -11.34 -8.33 17.03
N SER A 86 -11.18 -9.49 16.39
CA SER A 86 -12.10 -9.97 15.36
C SER A 86 -12.78 -11.24 15.87
N ARG A 87 -14.11 -11.21 16.03
CA ARG A 87 -14.93 -12.34 16.52
C ARG A 87 -14.38 -13.04 17.78
N ASP A 88 -13.75 -12.30 18.69
CA ASP A 88 -13.10 -12.76 19.95
C ASP A 88 -11.61 -13.17 19.84
N LEU A 89 -10.99 -13.06 18.66
CA LEU A 89 -9.56 -13.28 18.50
C LEU A 89 -8.79 -11.95 18.44
N PRO A 90 -7.65 -11.82 19.14
CA PRO A 90 -6.84 -10.60 19.12
C PRO A 90 -6.22 -10.39 17.73
N VAL A 91 -6.34 -9.16 17.23
CA VAL A 91 -5.71 -8.71 15.99
C VAL A 91 -4.42 -8.00 16.34
N THR A 92 -3.33 -8.31 15.65
CA THR A 92 -2.01 -7.71 15.94
C THR A 92 -1.58 -6.73 14.87
N ASN A 93 -1.98 -6.97 13.62
CA ASN A 93 -1.68 -6.10 12.48
C ASN A 93 -2.79 -6.19 11.43
N ILE A 94 -2.97 -5.11 10.69
CA ILE A 94 -3.82 -5.06 9.50
C ILE A 94 -3.03 -4.32 8.41
N SER A 95 -2.78 -5.01 7.30
CA SER A 95 -2.10 -4.41 6.16
C SER A 95 -3.05 -3.56 5.33
N ILE A 96 -2.48 -2.53 4.69
CA ILE A 96 -3.19 -1.66 3.75
C ILE A 96 -3.65 -2.40 2.48
N GLU A 97 -3.04 -3.53 2.15
CA GLU A 97 -3.46 -4.43 1.07
C GLU A 97 -4.70 -5.28 1.44
N GLY A 98 -5.20 -5.18 2.68
CA GLY A 98 -6.40 -5.90 3.13
C GLY A 98 -6.12 -7.25 3.82
N GLU A 99 -4.89 -7.48 4.26
CA GLU A 99 -4.50 -8.64 5.07
C GLU A 99 -4.68 -8.34 6.56
N MET A 100 -5.06 -9.34 7.37
CA MET A 100 -5.25 -9.18 8.81
C MET A 100 -4.61 -10.33 9.57
N ASP A 101 -3.73 -9.99 10.53
CA ASP A 101 -3.00 -10.94 11.35
C ASP A 101 -3.72 -11.21 12.67
N ILE A 102 -4.17 -12.45 12.81
CA ILE A 102 -4.89 -12.93 13.99
C ILE A 102 -3.94 -13.73 14.88
N LEU A 103 -3.81 -13.31 16.13
CA LEU A 103 -3.03 -14.04 17.12
C LEU A 103 -3.87 -15.18 17.71
N MET A 104 -3.52 -16.40 17.34
CA MET A 104 -4.11 -17.63 17.88
C MET A 104 -3.28 -18.14 19.06
N HIS A 105 -3.91 -18.37 20.21
CA HIS A 105 -3.25 -19.06 21.33
C HIS A 105 -3.47 -20.56 21.21
N TYR A 106 -2.39 -21.29 20.91
CA TYR A 106 -2.40 -22.76 20.93
C TYR A 106 -1.56 -23.27 22.10
N SER A 107 -2.13 -24.21 22.87
CA SER A 107 -1.36 -25.10 23.73
C SER A 107 -1.06 -26.39 22.98
N VAL A 108 0.21 -26.75 22.87
CA VAL A 108 0.61 -28.04 22.28
C VAL A 108 0.77 -29.04 23.42
N SER A 109 0.02 -30.15 23.37
CA SER A 109 0.19 -31.24 24.34
C SER A 109 1.27 -32.17 23.83
N CYS A 110 2.44 -32.16 24.48
CA CYS A 110 3.52 -33.11 24.21
C CYS A 110 3.22 -34.44 24.92
N TYR A 111 2.97 -35.50 24.14
CA TYR A 111 2.93 -36.86 24.68
C TYR A 111 4.30 -37.49 24.49
N ASN A 112 5.04 -37.68 25.58
CA ASN A 112 6.25 -38.49 25.58
C ASN A 112 5.84 -39.97 25.58
N GLN A 113 6.35 -40.73 24.60
CA GLN A 113 6.28 -42.19 24.55
C GLN A 113 7.41 -42.81 25.36
#